data_AF-Q6AJJ1-F1
#
_entry.id   AF-Q6AJJ1-F1
#
_cell.length_a   1.000
_cell.length_b   1.000
_cell.length_c   1.000
_cell.angle_alpha   90.00
_cell.angle_beta   90.00
_cell.angle_gamma   90.00
#
_symmetry.space_group_name_H-M   'P 1'
#
loop_
_entity.id
_entity.type
_entity.pdbx_description
1 polymer ?
#
loop_
_entity_poly.entity_id
_entity_poly.type
_entity_poly.pdbx_seq_one_letter_code
_entity_poly.pdbx_strand_id
1 'polypeptide(L)'
;MARNRDFVARLFAAVDSVQGGDGISIILWNSRGEIMKLAEYFENTRGTAVFATADANGRVDSAIYSHPHCLADGILGFVMADKRSHRNLLTNGQAAYLFIEEGDDYRGVRLQLDLVEETSDPELVNKYHRHPAKNCELPVSDTIYFVTFKVKEVRELVGDDDPGFTL
;
A
#
# COMPACT_ATOMS: atom_id res chain seq x y z
N MET A 1 26.24 -22.83 -7.00
CA MET A 1 26.45 -21.57 -7.75
C MET A 1 26.12 -21.62 -9.25
N ALA A 2 25.46 -22.66 -9.79
CA ALA A 2 25.16 -22.74 -11.23
C ALA A 2 23.67 -22.98 -11.59
N ARG A 3 22.75 -22.90 -10.62
CA ARG A 3 21.35 -23.30 -10.81
C ARG A 3 20.37 -22.13 -11.05
N ASN A 4 20.88 -20.90 -11.15
CA ASN A 4 20.06 -19.68 -11.15
C ASN A 4 20.01 -18.92 -12.49
N ARG A 5 20.72 -19.40 -13.53
CA ARG A 5 20.75 -18.72 -14.85
C ARG A 5 19.64 -19.18 -15.80
N ASP A 6 19.17 -20.43 -15.69
CA ASP A 6 18.10 -20.96 -16.55
C ASP A 6 16.68 -20.52 -16.10
N PHE A 7 16.52 -20.06 -14.86
CA PHE A 7 15.26 -19.57 -14.33
C PHE A 7 14.89 -18.20 -14.91
N VAL A 8 15.89 -17.30 -15.00
CA VAL A 8 15.74 -15.94 -15.54
C VAL A 8 15.42 -15.96 -17.05
N ALA A 9 15.98 -16.90 -17.81
CA ALA A 9 15.70 -17.00 -19.25
C ALA A 9 14.26 -17.49 -19.56
N ARG A 10 13.63 -18.24 -18.65
CA ARG A 10 12.23 -18.67 -18.78
C ARG A 10 11.24 -17.62 -18.28
N LEU A 11 11.69 -16.71 -17.42
CA LEU A 11 10.92 -15.60 -16.84
C LEU A 11 10.54 -14.54 -17.91
N PHE A 12 11.42 -14.28 -18.88
CA PHE A 12 11.14 -13.34 -19.98
C PHE A 12 10.08 -13.85 -20.96
N ALA A 13 10.01 -15.17 -21.21
CA ALA A 13 9.06 -15.73 -22.18
C ALA A 13 7.60 -15.72 -21.70
N ALA A 14 7.35 -15.63 -20.39
CA ALA A 14 6.00 -15.60 -19.83
C ALA A 14 5.46 -14.16 -19.71
N VAL A 15 6.31 -13.18 -19.39
CA VAL A 15 5.92 -11.76 -19.25
C VAL A 15 5.52 -11.15 -20.59
N ASP A 16 6.21 -11.49 -21.69
CA ASP A 16 5.84 -11.00 -23.03
C ASP A 16 4.53 -11.61 -23.57
N SER A 17 4.04 -12.69 -22.96
CA SER A 17 2.78 -13.34 -23.39
C SER A 17 1.52 -12.74 -22.77
N VAL A 18 1.64 -11.79 -21.84
CA VAL A 18 0.51 -11.08 -21.19
C VAL A 18 0.38 -9.64 -21.74
N GLN A 19 0.74 -9.41 -23.01
CA GLN A 19 0.27 -8.24 -23.75
C GLN A 19 -1.09 -8.54 -24.38
N GLY A 20 -2.15 -8.36 -23.60
CA GLY A 20 -3.51 -8.55 -24.11
C GLY A 20 -4.59 -8.16 -23.11
N GLY A 21 -4.83 -6.85 -22.97
CA GLY A 21 -6.08 -6.29 -22.44
C GLY A 21 -6.25 -6.31 -20.92
N ASP A 22 -6.59 -5.14 -20.39
CA ASP A 22 -7.12 -4.87 -19.05
C ASP A 22 -6.12 -4.84 -17.87
N GLY A 23 -5.92 -3.61 -17.35
CA GLY A 23 -5.57 -3.31 -15.96
C GLY A 23 -4.27 -3.93 -15.43
N ILE A 24 -3.24 -3.09 -15.25
CA ILE A 24 -1.96 -3.48 -14.64
C ILE A 24 -2.23 -4.16 -13.29
N SER A 25 -2.13 -5.49 -13.29
CA SER A 25 -2.26 -6.31 -12.10
C SER A 25 -0.94 -6.24 -11.35
N ILE A 26 -0.93 -5.57 -10.18
CA ILE A 26 0.24 -5.61 -9.29
C ILE A 26 0.27 -7.01 -8.66
N ILE A 27 1.06 -7.89 -9.28
CA ILE A 27 1.31 -9.25 -8.83
C ILE A 27 2.40 -9.19 -7.76
N LEU A 28 2.03 -9.52 -6.53
CA LEU A 28 3.01 -9.84 -5.49
C LEU A 28 3.44 -11.29 -5.69
N TRP A 29 4.75 -11.50 -5.84
CA TRP A 29 5.35 -12.83 -5.77
C TRP A 29 5.89 -13.06 -4.37
N ASN A 30 5.37 -14.06 -3.66
CA ASN A 30 5.98 -14.48 -2.40
C ASN A 30 7.07 -15.54 -2.65
N SER A 31 7.95 -15.76 -1.67
CA SER A 31 9.04 -16.75 -1.72
C SER A 31 8.59 -18.21 -1.94
N ARG A 32 7.29 -18.48 -2.09
CA ARG A 32 6.68 -19.79 -2.36
C ARG A 32 6.18 -19.93 -3.81
N GLY A 33 6.28 -18.90 -4.65
CA GLY A 33 5.90 -19.02 -6.05
C GLY A 33 4.46 -18.61 -6.37
N GLU A 34 3.72 -18.04 -5.42
CA GLU A 34 2.30 -17.73 -5.57
C GLU A 34 2.09 -16.29 -6.07
N ILE A 35 1.20 -16.14 -7.06
CA ILE A 35 0.75 -14.86 -7.61
C ILE A 35 -0.43 -14.39 -6.76
N MET A 36 -0.23 -13.38 -5.91
CA MET A 36 -1.32 -12.75 -5.17
C MET A 36 -1.53 -11.31 -5.63
N LYS A 37 -2.80 -10.91 -5.76
CA LYS A 37 -3.15 -9.49 -5.90
C LYS A 37 -3.00 -8.83 -4.53
N LEU A 38 -2.41 -7.63 -4.45
CA LEU A 38 -2.30 -6.83 -3.22
C LEU A 38 -3.61 -6.79 -2.39
N ALA A 39 -4.75 -6.72 -3.07
CA ALA A 39 -6.08 -6.77 -2.46
C ALA A 39 -6.30 -8.05 -1.63
N GLU A 40 -5.99 -9.20 -2.21
CA GLU A 40 -6.19 -10.51 -1.59
C GLU A 40 -5.22 -10.73 -0.42
N TYR A 41 -4.00 -10.19 -0.55
CA TYR A 41 -3.02 -10.18 0.54
C TYR A 41 -3.55 -9.41 1.76
N PHE A 42 -3.96 -8.15 1.59
CA PHE A 42 -4.45 -7.35 2.72
C PHE A 42 -5.83 -7.79 3.26
N GLU A 43 -6.61 -8.54 2.48
CA GLU A 43 -7.88 -9.10 2.94
C GLU A 43 -7.69 -10.34 3.83
N ASN A 44 -6.70 -11.17 3.52
CA ASN A 44 -6.49 -12.45 4.19
C ASN A 44 -5.37 -12.44 5.23
N THR A 45 -4.52 -11.41 5.24
CA THR A 45 -3.38 -11.31 6.16
C THR A 45 -3.68 -10.33 7.28
N ARG A 46 -3.52 -10.79 8.51
CA ARG A 46 -3.58 -9.92 9.70
C ARG A 46 -2.21 -9.36 9.98
N GLY A 47 -2.17 -8.16 10.53
CA GLY A 47 -0.91 -7.48 10.78
C GLY A 47 -1.08 -6.07 11.33
N THR A 48 0.06 -5.47 11.62
CA THR A 48 0.17 -4.07 12.01
C THR A 48 0.66 -3.25 10.84
N ALA A 49 -0.05 -2.17 10.54
CA ALA A 49 0.35 -1.24 9.50
C ALA A 49 0.82 0.09 10.07
N VAL A 50 1.93 0.59 9.54
CA VAL A 50 2.52 1.89 9.84
C VAL A 50 2.49 2.72 8.57
N PHE A 51 1.94 3.93 8.67
CA PHE A 51 1.92 4.92 7.60
C PHE A 51 2.88 6.05 7.98
N ALA A 52 3.89 6.28 7.14
CA ALA A 52 4.90 7.31 7.35
C ALA A 52 4.77 8.42 6.30
N THR A 53 4.89 9.66 6.75
CA THR A 53 4.78 10.88 5.93
C THR A 53 5.85 11.88 6.36
N ALA A 54 6.06 12.94 5.58
CA ALA A 54 6.95 14.04 5.96
C ALA A 54 6.36 15.40 5.59
N ASP A 55 6.66 16.43 6.36
CA ASP A 55 6.30 17.81 6.01
C ASP A 55 7.26 18.39 4.94
N ALA A 56 6.96 19.60 4.45
CA ALA A 56 7.78 20.32 3.47
C ALA A 56 9.22 20.61 3.93
N ASN A 57 9.51 20.55 5.22
CA ASN A 57 10.85 20.74 5.79
C ASN A 57 11.58 19.41 6.01
N GLY A 58 10.99 18.28 5.60
CA GLY A 58 11.53 16.94 5.80
C GLY A 58 11.35 16.41 7.23
N ARG A 59 10.46 16.99 8.04
CA ARG A 59 10.14 16.43 9.36
C ARG A 59 9.22 15.24 9.19
N VAL A 60 9.74 14.07 9.55
CA VAL A 60 9.02 12.80 9.43
C VAL A 60 7.99 12.61 10.53
N ASP A 61 6.93 11.87 10.19
CA ASP A 61 5.84 11.45 11.06
C ASP A 61 5.49 10.00 10.74
N SER A 62 5.03 9.24 11.74
CA SER A 62 4.60 7.85 11.55
C SER A 62 3.44 7.53 12.48
N ALA A 63 2.41 6.89 11.96
CA ALA A 63 1.20 6.55 12.69
C ALA A 63 0.70 5.15 12.32
N ILE A 64 -0.04 4.52 13.24
CA ILE A 64 -0.73 3.26 12.97
C ILE A 64 -1.95 3.54 12.09
N TYR A 65 -2.09 2.75 11.03
CA TYR A 65 -3.22 2.85 10.10
C TYR A 65 -3.93 1.51 9.93
N SER A 66 -5.17 1.56 9.46
CA SER A 66 -5.90 0.36 9.02
C SER A 66 -5.38 -0.12 7.66
N HIS A 67 -5.84 -1.32 7.26
CA HIS A 67 -5.54 -1.88 5.94
C HIS A 67 -6.13 -0.98 4.84
N PRO A 68 -5.43 -0.78 3.72
CA PRO A 68 -5.94 0.01 2.61
C PRO A 68 -7.19 -0.63 1.99
N HIS A 69 -8.03 0.21 1.39
CA HIS A 69 -8.99 -0.22 0.40
C HIS A 69 -8.26 -0.39 -0.92
N CYS A 70 -8.08 -1.62 -1.38
CA CYS A 70 -7.50 -1.86 -2.69
C CYS A 70 -8.57 -1.62 -3.76
N LEU A 71 -8.38 -0.58 -4.56
CA LEU A 71 -9.22 -0.23 -5.70
C LEU A 71 -8.66 -0.85 -6.99
N ALA A 72 -9.27 -0.53 -8.13
CA ALA A 72 -8.74 -0.94 -9.43
C ALA A 72 -7.37 -0.32 -9.72
N ASP A 73 -6.64 -0.89 -10.68
CA ASP A 73 -5.38 -0.35 -11.23
C ASP A 73 -4.25 -0.10 -10.22
N GLY A 74 -4.24 -0.84 -9.11
CA GLY A 74 -3.19 -0.71 -8.09
C GLY A 74 -3.31 0.55 -7.24
N ILE A 75 -4.50 1.17 -7.23
CA ILE A 75 -4.80 2.31 -6.36
C ILE A 75 -5.18 1.81 -4.96
N LEU A 76 -4.58 2.41 -3.94
CA LEU A 76 -4.88 2.17 -2.53
C LEU A 76 -5.62 3.37 -1.94
N GLY A 77 -6.77 3.13 -1.32
CA GLY A 77 -7.59 4.13 -0.66
C GLY A 77 -7.48 4.05 0.86
N PHE A 78 -7.36 5.20 1.52
CA PHE A 78 -7.35 5.32 2.98
C PHE A 78 -8.37 6.36 3.42
N VAL A 79 -9.00 6.11 4.56
CA VAL A 79 -9.81 7.11 5.25
C VAL A 79 -8.90 7.84 6.24
N MET A 80 -8.73 9.14 6.07
CA MET A 80 -7.84 9.97 6.87
C MET A 80 -8.60 11.13 7.50
N ALA A 81 -8.41 11.35 8.80
CA ALA A 81 -8.85 12.60 9.44
C ALA A 81 -7.87 13.74 9.12
N ASP A 82 -8.32 15.00 9.17
CA ASP A 82 -7.45 16.18 9.01
C ASP A 82 -6.47 16.34 10.19
N LYS A 83 -5.45 15.50 10.18
CA LYS A 83 -4.38 15.42 11.18
C LYS A 83 -3.03 15.57 10.48
N ARG A 84 -1.96 15.35 11.24
CA ARG A 84 -0.59 15.59 10.78
C ARG A 84 -0.24 14.82 9.51
N SER A 85 -0.55 13.52 9.45
CA SER A 85 -0.26 12.70 8.28
C SER A 85 -0.98 13.21 7.02
N HIS A 86 -2.25 13.60 7.14
CA HIS A 86 -3.00 14.24 6.06
C HIS A 86 -2.35 15.55 5.59
N ARG A 87 -2.03 16.46 6.52
CA ARG A 87 -1.39 17.74 6.17
C ARG A 87 -0.01 17.58 5.55
N ASN A 88 0.76 16.59 5.98
CA ASN A 88 2.05 16.26 5.38
C ASN A 88 1.89 15.86 3.91
N LEU A 89 0.89 15.01 3.61
CA LEU A 89 0.60 14.58 2.24
C LEU A 89 0.27 15.75 1.32
N LEU A 90 -0.44 16.76 1.79
CA LEU A 90 -0.74 17.97 1.02
C LEU A 90 0.51 18.79 0.65
N THR A 91 1.65 18.55 1.31
CA THR A 91 2.89 19.29 1.03
C THR A 91 3.79 18.65 -0.01
N ASN A 92 3.89 17.31 -0.04
CA ASN A 92 4.81 16.60 -0.95
C ASN A 92 4.17 15.40 -1.68
N GLY A 93 2.96 14.99 -1.30
CA GLY A 93 2.23 13.88 -1.91
C GLY A 93 2.87 12.51 -1.70
N GLN A 94 3.85 12.36 -0.80
CA GLN A 94 4.61 11.13 -0.64
C GLN A 94 4.33 10.45 0.69
N ALA A 95 4.17 9.13 0.64
CA ALA A 95 4.06 8.30 1.83
C ALA A 95 4.78 6.96 1.67
N ALA A 96 5.19 6.41 2.82
CA ALA A 96 5.63 5.03 2.92
C ALA A 96 4.63 4.26 3.78
N TYR A 97 4.21 3.09 3.29
CA TYR A 97 3.35 2.18 4.01
C TYR A 97 4.11 0.91 4.32
N LEU A 98 4.22 0.58 5.61
CA LEU A 98 4.88 -0.61 6.08
C LEU A 98 3.84 -1.50 6.75
N PHE A 99 3.77 -2.75 6.31
CA PHE A 99 2.87 -3.75 6.87
C PHE A 99 3.67 -4.90 7.42
N ILE A 100 3.42 -5.26 8.67
CA ILE A 100 4.04 -6.37 9.38
C ILE A 100 2.96 -7.41 9.63
N GLU A 101 3.15 -8.63 9.12
CA GLU A 101 2.24 -9.74 9.35
C GLU A 101 2.24 -10.16 10.83
N GLU A 102 1.11 -10.63 11.34
CA GLU A 102 1.07 -11.30 12.64
C GLU A 102 1.84 -12.63 12.57
N GLY A 103 2.77 -12.84 13.49
CA GLY A 103 3.54 -14.08 13.59
C GLY A 103 4.90 -13.90 14.26
N ASP A 104 5.65 -14.99 14.36
CA ASP A 104 6.99 -15.01 14.98
C ASP A 104 8.12 -14.64 14.00
N ASP A 105 7.83 -14.61 12.70
CA ASP A 105 8.77 -14.23 11.63
C ASP A 105 8.55 -12.78 11.19
N TYR A 106 9.62 -12.08 10.82
CA TYR A 106 9.52 -10.74 10.21
C TYR A 106 9.11 -10.80 8.74
N ARG A 107 7.80 -11.02 8.50
CA ARG A 107 7.20 -11.02 7.16
C ARG A 107 6.30 -9.80 6.96
N GLY A 108 6.19 -9.39 5.72
CA GLY A 108 5.39 -8.24 5.35
C GLY A 108 5.91 -7.53 4.11
N VAL A 109 5.39 -6.33 3.88
CA VAL A 109 5.71 -5.51 2.72
C VAL A 109 5.94 -4.05 3.09
N ARG A 110 6.79 -3.39 2.31
CA ARG A 110 6.99 -1.94 2.28
C ARG A 110 6.51 -1.42 0.95
N LEU A 111 5.64 -0.43 0.95
CA LEU A 111 5.12 0.23 -0.25
C LEU A 111 5.56 1.69 -0.26
N GLN A 112 6.01 2.16 -1.41
CA GLN A 112 6.11 3.60 -1.69
C GLN A 112 4.83 4.06 -2.38
N LEU A 113 4.25 5.16 -1.91
CA LEU A 113 2.95 5.66 -2.33
C LEU A 113 3.04 7.11 -2.80
N ASP A 114 2.48 7.39 -3.97
CA ASP A 114 2.24 8.74 -4.48
C ASP A 114 0.75 9.07 -4.35
N LEU A 115 0.44 10.21 -3.74
CA LEU A 115 -0.91 10.77 -3.65
C LEU A 115 -1.48 11.00 -5.05
N VAL A 116 -2.70 10.53 -5.29
CA VAL A 116 -3.42 10.73 -6.56
C VAL A 116 -4.48 11.80 -6.40
N GLU A 117 -5.41 11.60 -5.46
CA GLU A 117 -6.49 12.53 -5.19
C GLU A 117 -7.01 12.36 -3.75
N GLU A 118 -7.74 13.37 -3.28
CA GLU A 118 -8.51 13.30 -2.06
C GLU A 118 -9.93 13.83 -2.29
N THR A 119 -10.88 13.28 -1.55
CA THR A 119 -12.27 13.76 -1.54
C THR A 119 -12.81 13.79 -0.12
N SER A 120 -13.54 14.85 0.20
CA SER A 120 -14.32 14.97 1.44
C SER A 120 -15.82 14.72 1.20
N ASP A 121 -16.19 14.13 0.06
CA ASP A 121 -17.58 13.80 -0.26
C ASP A 121 -18.12 12.82 0.79
N PRO A 122 -19.16 13.21 1.57
CA PRO A 122 -19.74 12.37 2.61
C PRO A 122 -20.20 11.00 2.10
N GLU A 123 -20.67 10.88 0.86
CA GLU A 123 -21.14 9.60 0.31
C GLU A 123 -19.98 8.63 0.09
N LEU A 124 -18.89 9.09 -0.52
CA LEU A 124 -17.70 8.28 -0.74
C LEU A 124 -16.98 7.95 0.57
N VAL A 125 -16.84 8.92 1.47
CA VAL A 125 -16.24 8.68 2.79
C VAL A 125 -17.02 7.61 3.55
N ASN A 126 -18.35 7.74 3.63
CA ASN A 126 -19.18 6.75 4.33
C ASN A 126 -19.13 5.37 3.68
N LYS A 127 -19.01 5.28 2.35
CA LYS A 127 -18.87 4.01 1.63
C LYS A 127 -17.62 3.23 2.04
N TYR A 128 -16.50 3.92 2.27
CA TYR A 128 -15.23 3.28 2.61
C TYR A 128 -14.92 3.29 4.11
N HIS A 129 -15.73 3.96 4.93
CA HIS A 129 -15.54 3.98 6.37
C HIS A 129 -15.85 2.60 7.01
N ARG A 130 -14.81 1.79 7.30
CA ARG A 130 -14.92 0.48 7.97
C ARG A 130 -15.28 0.64 9.45
N HIS A 131 -16.56 0.89 9.74
CA HIS A 131 -17.13 1.12 11.07
C HIS A 131 -16.60 2.35 11.82
N PRO A 132 -17.47 3.17 12.46
CA PRO A 132 -17.04 4.03 13.55
C PRO A 132 -16.46 3.11 14.61
N ALA A 133 -15.15 3.18 14.81
CA ALA A 133 -14.46 2.33 15.76
C ALA A 133 -15.18 2.41 17.11
N LYS A 134 -15.60 1.27 17.66
CA LYS A 134 -16.27 1.21 18.97
C LYS A 134 -15.46 1.83 20.12
N ASN A 135 -14.18 2.14 19.89
CA ASN A 135 -13.26 2.80 20.82
C ASN A 135 -12.54 4.03 20.23
N CYS A 136 -12.93 4.50 19.04
CA CYS A 136 -12.46 5.77 18.50
C CYS A 136 -13.71 6.61 18.25
N GLU A 137 -14.21 7.23 19.33
CA GLU A 137 -15.08 8.39 19.19
C GLU A 137 -14.28 9.42 18.40
N LEU A 138 -14.47 9.44 17.08
CA LEU A 138 -14.02 10.56 16.28
C LEU A 138 -14.74 11.77 16.87
N PRO A 139 -14.02 12.77 17.41
CA PRO A 139 -14.67 13.98 17.84
C PRO A 139 -15.45 14.51 16.64
N VAL A 140 -16.72 14.87 16.87
CA VAL A 140 -17.71 15.29 15.87
C VAL A 140 -17.23 16.45 14.97
N SER A 141 -16.05 17.02 15.23
CA SER A 141 -15.45 18.14 14.52
C SER A 141 -14.33 17.81 13.52
N ASP A 142 -13.80 16.58 13.48
CA ASP A 142 -12.66 16.29 12.59
C ASP A 142 -13.16 15.99 11.17
N THR A 143 -12.83 16.85 10.21
CA THR A 143 -13.09 16.58 8.78
C THR A 143 -12.34 15.32 8.34
N ILE A 144 -13.04 14.43 7.64
CA ILE A 144 -12.53 13.15 7.16
C ILE A 144 -12.47 13.18 5.63
N TYR A 145 -11.39 12.61 5.10
CA TYR A 145 -11.09 12.52 3.68
C TYR A 145 -10.91 11.06 3.27
N PHE A 146 -11.38 10.73 2.08
CA PHE A 146 -10.97 9.53 1.38
C PHE A 146 -9.82 9.90 0.45
N VAL A 147 -8.64 9.35 0.72
CA VAL A 147 -7.39 9.70 0.05
C VAL A 147 -6.89 8.49 -0.72
N THR A 148 -6.58 8.66 -2.00
CA THR A 148 -6.15 7.58 -2.88
C THR A 148 -4.68 7.75 -3.28
N PHE A 149 -4.00 6.62 -3.42
CA PHE A 149 -2.58 6.56 -3.71
C PHE A 149 -2.29 5.57 -4.80
N LYS A 150 -1.31 5.88 -5.63
CA LYS A 150 -0.70 4.94 -6.57
C LYS A 150 0.50 4.29 -5.89
N VAL A 151 0.56 2.96 -5.92
CA VAL A 151 1.77 2.24 -5.52
C VAL A 151 2.87 2.53 -6.53
N LYS A 152 4.06 2.88 -6.07
CA LYS A 152 5.22 3.18 -6.91
C LYS A 152 6.26 2.08 -6.88
N GLU A 153 6.44 1.51 -5.70
CA GLU A 153 7.40 0.44 -5.47
C GLU A 153 6.84 -0.48 -4.38
N VAL A 154 7.14 -1.76 -4.50
CA VAL A 154 6.87 -2.78 -3.48
C VAL A 154 8.19 -3.44 -3.11
N ARG A 155 8.45 -3.57 -1.82
CA ARG A 155 9.62 -4.26 -1.27
C ARG A 155 9.20 -5.22 -0.15
N GLU A 156 10.00 -6.25 0.08
CA GLU A 156 9.86 -7.11 1.26
C GLU A 156 10.13 -6.32 2.54
N LEU A 157 9.55 -6.78 3.67
CA LEU A 157 9.72 -6.12 4.96
C LEU A 157 11.19 -6.05 5.40
N VAL A 158 11.98 -7.09 5.12
CA VAL A 158 13.39 -7.23 5.53
C VAL A 158 14.24 -7.62 4.32
N GLY A 159 15.39 -6.96 4.14
CA GLY A 159 16.30 -7.18 3.01
C GLY A 159 16.14 -6.16 1.88
N ASP A 160 17.21 -5.92 1.13
CA ASP A 160 17.30 -4.91 0.04
C ASP A 160 18.09 -5.44 -1.19
N ASP A 161 18.31 -6.76 -1.32
CA ASP A 161 19.22 -7.32 -2.35
C ASP A 161 18.63 -7.48 -3.77
N ASP A 162 17.44 -6.93 -4.06
CA ASP A 162 16.89 -6.85 -5.41
C ASP A 162 16.27 -5.46 -5.62
N PRO A 163 16.54 -4.74 -6.72
CA PRO A 163 15.93 -3.45 -6.96
C PRO A 163 14.43 -3.66 -7.11
N GLY A 164 13.68 -3.26 -6.08
CA GLY A 164 12.23 -3.36 -6.03
C GLY A 164 11.61 -2.89 -7.33
N PHE A 165 10.64 -3.67 -7.82
CA PHE A 165 9.97 -3.42 -9.09
C PHE A 165 9.47 -1.97 -9.17
N THR A 166 9.89 -1.25 -10.21
CA THR A 166 9.29 0.02 -10.63
C THR A 166 8.21 -0.31 -11.66
N LEU A 167 6.97 0.15 -11.41
CA LEU A 167 5.82 -0.01 -12.31
C LEU A 167 5.93 0.85 -13.59
#